data_AF-A0A6P4F3X3-F1
#
_entry.id   AF-A0A6P4F3X3-F1
#
_cell.length_a   1.000
_cell.length_b   1.000
_cell.length_c   1.000
_cell.angle_alpha   90.00
_cell.angle_beta   90.00
_cell.angle_gamma   90.00
#
_symmetry.space_group_name_H-M   'P 1'
#
loop_
_entity.id
_entity.type
_entity.pdbx_description
1 polymer ?
#
loop_
_entity_poly.entity_id
_entity_poly.type
_entity_poly.pdbx_seq_one_letter_code
_entity_poly.pdbx_strand_id
1 'polypeptide(L)'
;MESFSVPEVDMMTVSKNSQYEREWLLKFAPPVGLTNISYGGLYKVDSFYLECQKYRDQFRDPYNKLLRPKMFSTFRGKCGIKIDPELERLKRPAASHAERIPVVYPMEYGRQMDFDRGFQMEGRNSRACATARRYPCVRVLGR
;
A
#
# COMPACT_ATOMS: atom_id res chain seq x y z
N MET A 1 42.97 -13.45 -20.92
CA MET A 1 41.62 -13.97 -20.69
C MET A 1 40.70 -13.19 -21.60
N GLU A 2 40.23 -13.80 -22.69
CA GLU A 2 39.20 -13.18 -23.52
C GLU A 2 37.89 -13.14 -22.72
N SER A 3 37.40 -11.95 -22.46
CA SER A 3 36.12 -11.75 -21.77
C SER A 3 35.00 -12.09 -22.73
N PHE A 4 34.43 -13.29 -22.61
CA PHE A 4 33.18 -13.65 -23.28
C PHE A 4 32.06 -12.81 -22.68
N SER A 5 31.60 -11.77 -23.38
CA SER A 5 30.39 -11.06 -22.99
C SER A 5 29.18 -11.90 -23.41
N VAL A 6 28.40 -12.33 -22.43
CA VAL A 6 27.11 -12.94 -22.71
C VAL A 6 26.23 -11.86 -23.32
N PRO A 7 25.66 -12.07 -24.52
CA PRO A 7 24.76 -11.08 -25.11
C PRO A 7 23.58 -10.85 -24.17
N GLU A 8 23.40 -9.60 -23.76
CA GLU A 8 22.26 -9.20 -22.96
C GLU A 8 21.01 -9.24 -23.83
N VAL A 9 20.06 -10.09 -23.47
CA VAL A 9 18.81 -10.25 -24.19
C VAL A 9 17.76 -9.35 -23.56
N ASP A 10 17.11 -8.51 -24.37
CA ASP A 10 15.93 -7.78 -23.92
C ASP A 10 14.76 -8.75 -23.70
N MET A 11 14.54 -9.05 -22.42
CA MET A 11 13.48 -9.96 -21.98
C MET A 11 12.08 -9.48 -22.37
N MET A 12 11.87 -8.17 -22.57
CA MET A 12 10.59 -7.63 -23.02
C MET A 12 10.33 -7.97 -24.49
N THR A 13 11.38 -7.90 -25.32
CA THR A 13 11.30 -8.30 -26.72
C THR A 13 11.05 -9.80 -26.86
N VAL A 14 11.74 -10.63 -26.06
CA VAL A 14 11.49 -12.09 -26.02
C VAL A 14 10.04 -12.38 -25.64
N SER A 15 9.51 -11.67 -24.63
CA SER A 15 8.12 -11.83 -24.23
C SER A 15 7.15 -11.49 -25.37
N LYS A 16 7.34 -10.36 -26.05
CA LYS A 16 6.49 -9.98 -27.19
C LYS A 16 6.52 -11.04 -28.30
N ASN A 17 7.69 -11.58 -28.62
CA ASN A 17 7.83 -12.62 -29.64
C ASN A 17 7.05 -13.89 -29.27
N SER A 18 7.12 -14.34 -28.02
CA SER A 18 6.38 -15.54 -27.63
C SER A 18 4.86 -15.33 -27.62
N GLN A 19 4.38 -14.09 -27.43
CA GLN A 19 2.96 -13.76 -27.61
C GLN A 19 2.54 -13.91 -29.08
N TYR A 20 3.35 -13.39 -30.01
CA TYR A 20 3.10 -13.54 -31.45
C TYR A 20 3.10 -15.00 -31.92
N GLU A 21 4.04 -15.80 -31.42
CA GLU A 21 4.09 -17.25 -31.72
C GLU A 21 2.82 -17.96 -31.22
N ARG A 22 2.30 -17.57 -30.06
CA ARG A 22 1.06 -18.12 -29.50
C ARG A 22 -0.17 -17.70 -30.31
N GLU A 23 -0.24 -16.44 -30.75
CA GLU A 23 -1.30 -15.97 -31.64
C GLU A 23 -1.28 -16.70 -32.99
N TRP A 24 -0.11 -17.12 -33.46
CA TRP A 24 0.02 -17.94 -34.65
C TRP A 24 -0.52 -19.37 -34.44
N LEU A 25 -0.26 -19.98 -33.26
CA LEU A 25 -0.85 -21.28 -32.90
C LEU A 25 -2.38 -21.26 -32.88
N LEU A 26 -3.02 -20.16 -32.49
CA LEU A 26 -4.48 -20.01 -32.58
C LEU A 26 -5.00 -20.12 -34.02
N LYS A 27 -4.20 -19.72 -35.01
CA LYS A 27 -4.55 -19.80 -36.43
C LYS A 27 -4.42 -21.21 -37.00
N PHE A 28 -3.77 -22.14 -36.28
CA PHE A 28 -3.67 -23.54 -36.70
C PHE A 28 -5.05 -24.22 -36.79
N ALA A 29 -5.96 -23.89 -35.87
CA ALA A 29 -7.34 -24.35 -35.89
C ALA A 29 -8.27 -23.18 -36.25
N PRO A 30 -8.37 -22.81 -37.54
CA PRO A 30 -9.25 -21.72 -37.95
C PRO A 30 -10.69 -22.03 -37.53
N PRO A 31 -11.50 -21.01 -37.17
CA PRO A 31 -12.88 -21.18 -36.71
C PRO A 31 -13.81 -21.51 -37.88
N VAL A 32 -13.55 -22.63 -38.57
CA VAL A 32 -14.35 -23.13 -39.70
C VAL A 32 -15.58 -23.95 -39.25
N GLY A 33 -15.81 -24.04 -37.94
CA GLY A 33 -16.98 -24.75 -37.38
C GLY A 33 -16.84 -26.27 -37.40
N LEU A 34 -15.60 -26.80 -37.29
CA LEU A 34 -15.37 -28.24 -37.18
C LEU A 34 -16.06 -28.80 -35.93
N THR A 35 -16.95 -29.78 -36.12
CA THR A 35 -17.77 -30.39 -35.04
C THR A 35 -16.95 -31.09 -33.97
N ASN A 36 -15.71 -31.48 -34.30
CA ASN A 36 -14.85 -32.25 -33.41
C ASN A 36 -13.94 -31.37 -32.55
N ILE A 37 -13.96 -30.04 -32.74
CA ILE A 37 -13.05 -29.11 -32.08
C ILE A 37 -13.83 -28.16 -31.18
N SER A 38 -13.45 -28.10 -29.89
CA SER A 38 -13.96 -27.08 -28.97
C SER A 38 -13.16 -25.78 -29.09
N TYR A 39 -13.57 -24.91 -30.01
CA TYR A 39 -12.95 -23.60 -30.20
C TYR A 39 -12.97 -22.74 -28.93
N GLY A 40 -14.07 -22.79 -28.17
CA GLY A 40 -14.17 -22.09 -26.89
C GLY A 40 -13.19 -22.64 -25.84
N GLY A 41 -12.92 -23.95 -25.84
CA GLY A 41 -11.92 -24.56 -24.97
C GLY A 41 -10.50 -24.12 -25.32
N LEU A 42 -10.15 -24.16 -26.60
CA LEU A 42 -8.85 -23.68 -27.11
C LEU A 42 -8.61 -22.20 -26.75
N TYR A 43 -9.60 -21.34 -27.01
CA TYR A 43 -9.50 -19.92 -26.68
C TYR A 43 -9.32 -19.66 -25.18
N LYS A 44 -10.00 -20.42 -24.32
CA LYS A 44 -9.83 -20.31 -22.86
C LYS A 44 -8.42 -20.67 -22.40
N VAL A 45 -7.85 -21.74 -22.95
CA VAL A 45 -6.49 -22.16 -22.61
C VAL A 45 -5.47 -21.11 -23.07
N ASP A 46 -5.60 -20.60 -24.29
CA ASP A 46 -4.66 -19.60 -24.81
C ASP A 46 -4.76 -18.24 -24.13
N SER A 47 -5.98 -17.78 -23.87
CA SER A 47 -6.17 -16.56 -23.07
C SER A 47 -5.57 -16.70 -21.68
N PHE A 48 -5.71 -17.86 -21.02
CA PHE A 48 -5.05 -18.12 -19.75
C PHE A 48 -3.51 -18.04 -19.83
N TYR A 49 -2.90 -18.66 -20.85
CA TYR A 49 -1.45 -18.60 -21.04
C TYR A 49 -0.96 -17.16 -21.27
N LEU A 50 -1.66 -16.39 -22.11
CA LEU A 50 -1.33 -14.99 -22.38
C LEU A 50 -1.44 -14.12 -21.13
N GLU A 51 -2.44 -14.36 -20.29
CA GLU A 51 -2.57 -13.65 -19.03
C GLU A 51 -1.46 -14.01 -18.03
N CYS A 52 -1.09 -15.29 -17.92
CA CYS A 52 0.05 -15.72 -17.09
C CYS A 52 1.35 -15.04 -17.51
N GLN A 53 1.57 -14.91 -18.82
CA GLN A 53 2.73 -14.24 -19.36
C GLN A 53 2.75 -12.75 -18.99
N LYS A 54 1.64 -12.04 -19.21
CA LYS A 54 1.52 -10.62 -18.83
C LYS A 54 1.73 -10.40 -17.32
N TYR A 55 1.24 -11.33 -16.50
CA TYR A 55 1.46 -11.29 -15.06
C TYR A 55 2.95 -11.43 -14.71
N ARG A 56 3.63 -12.44 -15.27
CA ARG A 56 5.08 -12.62 -15.08
C ARG A 56 5.88 -11.37 -15.48
N ASP A 57 5.55 -10.79 -16.63
CA ASP A 57 6.28 -9.63 -17.15
C ASP A 57 6.04 -8.39 -16.30
N GLN A 58 4.83 -8.22 -15.76
CA GLN A 58 4.55 -7.16 -14.79
C GLN A 58 5.49 -7.22 -13.58
N PHE A 59 5.74 -8.41 -13.01
CA PHE A 59 6.67 -8.55 -11.87
C PHE A 59 8.12 -8.28 -12.24
N ARG A 60 8.47 -8.43 -13.52
CA ARG A 60 9.82 -8.20 -14.02
C ARG A 60 10.04 -6.76 -14.49
N ASP A 61 9.00 -5.94 -14.55
CA ASP A 61 9.09 -4.55 -14.98
C ASP A 61 9.62 -3.66 -13.83
N PRO A 62 10.86 -3.16 -13.92
CA PRO A 62 11.45 -2.33 -12.87
C PRO A 62 10.79 -0.94 -12.79
N TYR A 63 10.13 -0.50 -13.86
CA TYR A 63 9.52 0.83 -13.94
C TYR A 63 8.01 0.82 -13.67
N ASN A 64 7.43 -0.36 -13.40
CA ASN A 64 6.00 -0.55 -13.11
C ASN A 64 5.06 0.14 -14.13
N LYS A 65 5.43 0.10 -15.40
CA LYS A 65 4.66 0.61 -16.55
C LYS A 65 3.59 -0.40 -16.98
N LEU A 66 3.85 -1.69 -16.79
CA LEU A 66 2.91 -2.76 -17.13
C LEU A 66 1.78 -2.83 -16.11
N LEU A 67 0.55 -2.88 -16.62
CA LEU A 67 -0.64 -3.06 -15.80
C LEU A 67 -0.82 -4.53 -15.42
N ARG A 68 -1.33 -4.75 -14.21
CA ARG A 68 -1.72 -6.10 -13.75
C ARG A 68 -2.87 -6.64 -14.61
N PRO A 69 -2.77 -7.86 -15.15
CA PRO A 69 -3.89 -8.48 -15.84
C PRO A 69 -5.10 -8.62 -14.92
N LYS A 70 -6.31 -8.44 -15.46
CA LYS A 70 -7.55 -8.46 -14.67
C LYS A 70 -7.81 -9.83 -14.02
N MET A 71 -7.41 -10.95 -14.64
CA MET A 71 -7.58 -12.27 -14.04
C MET A 71 -6.75 -12.46 -12.76
N PHE A 72 -5.64 -11.74 -12.64
CA PHE A 72 -4.74 -11.80 -11.48
C PHE A 72 -4.82 -10.55 -10.59
N SER A 73 -5.66 -9.57 -10.92
CA SER A 73 -5.82 -8.34 -10.12
C SER A 73 -6.60 -8.59 -8.84
N THR A 74 -7.56 -9.51 -8.87
CA THR A 74 -8.24 -10.00 -7.68
C THR A 74 -7.37 -11.07 -7.04
N PHE A 75 -6.91 -10.82 -5.81
CA PHE A 75 -6.23 -11.82 -5.00
C PHE A 75 -7.18 -12.99 -4.75
N ARG A 76 -7.09 -14.06 -5.55
CA ARG A 76 -7.88 -15.29 -5.37
C ARG A 76 -7.33 -16.19 -4.25
N GLY A 77 -6.45 -15.66 -3.39
CA GLY A 77 -5.70 -16.44 -2.40
C GLY A 77 -4.64 -17.34 -3.03
N LYS A 78 -3.96 -18.13 -2.20
CA LYS A 78 -3.24 -19.32 -2.71
C LYS A 78 -4.29 -20.19 -3.41
N CYS A 79 -4.13 -20.50 -4.70
CA CYS A 79 -5.03 -21.37 -5.44
C CYS A 79 -5.36 -22.62 -4.60
N GLY A 80 -6.58 -22.68 -4.04
CA GLY A 80 -7.05 -23.79 -3.18
C GLY A 80 -7.47 -23.41 -1.75
N ILE A 81 -7.13 -22.23 -1.23
CA ILE A 81 -7.53 -21.81 0.12
C ILE A 81 -8.59 -20.70 -0.01
N LYS A 82 -9.86 -21.03 0.29
CA LYS A 82 -10.88 -20.00 0.51
C LYS A 82 -10.39 -19.10 1.64
N ILE A 83 -10.16 -17.83 1.36
CA ILE A 83 -9.83 -16.85 2.38
C ILE A 83 -11.08 -16.72 3.25
N ASP A 84 -10.96 -17.08 4.52
CA ASP A 84 -12.03 -16.95 5.48
C ASP A 84 -12.49 -15.48 5.53
N PRO A 85 -13.77 -15.17 5.26
CA PRO A 85 -14.27 -13.81 5.36
C PRO A 85 -14.07 -13.19 6.75
N GLU A 86 -13.90 -13.99 7.81
CA GLU A 86 -13.55 -13.49 9.13
C GLU A 86 -12.10 -12.99 9.22
N LEU A 87 -11.17 -13.59 8.48
CA LEU A 87 -9.77 -13.12 8.42
C LEU A 87 -9.69 -11.73 7.77
N GLU A 88 -10.50 -11.47 6.75
CA GLU A 88 -10.66 -10.15 6.12
C GLU A 88 -11.20 -9.11 7.10
N ARG A 89 -12.16 -9.50 7.96
CA ARG A 89 -12.70 -8.63 9.02
C ARG A 89 -11.67 -8.33 10.10
N LEU A 90 -10.87 -9.31 10.52
CA LEU A 90 -9.81 -9.17 11.52
C LEU A 90 -8.62 -8.33 11.03
N LYS A 91 -8.39 -8.27 9.71
CA LYS A 91 -7.38 -7.38 9.12
C LYS A 91 -7.80 -5.92 9.07
N ARG A 92 -9.10 -5.62 9.24
CA ARG A 92 -9.54 -4.22 9.27
C ARG A 92 -8.96 -3.57 10.53
N PRO A 93 -8.35 -2.38 10.42
CA PRO A 93 -7.89 -1.66 11.59
C PRO A 93 -9.08 -1.48 12.54
N ALA A 94 -8.83 -1.68 13.84
CA ALA A 94 -9.84 -1.46 14.87
C ALA A 94 -10.46 -0.07 14.64
N ALA A 95 -11.80 0.00 14.66
CA ALA A 95 -12.51 1.25 14.42
C ALA A 95 -11.89 2.33 15.32
N SER A 96 -11.32 3.37 14.72
CA SER A 96 -10.74 4.47 15.45
C SER A 96 -11.89 5.18 16.17
N HIS A 97 -12.15 4.79 17.40
CA HIS A 97 -13.01 5.57 18.27
C HIS A 97 -12.31 6.90 18.48
N ALA A 98 -12.89 7.97 17.91
CA ALA A 98 -12.44 9.31 18.22
C ALA A 98 -12.64 9.50 19.73
N GLU A 99 -11.54 9.55 20.48
CA GLU A 99 -11.59 9.83 21.90
C GLU A 99 -12.32 11.16 22.12
N ARG A 100 -13.23 11.18 23.09
CA ARG A 100 -14.01 12.37 23.40
C ARG A 100 -13.03 13.46 23.87
N ILE A 101 -12.92 14.53 23.10
CA ILE A 101 -12.04 15.66 23.42
C ILE A 101 -12.40 16.15 24.84
N PRO A 102 -11.42 16.28 25.75
CA PRO A 102 -11.68 16.78 27.10
C PRO A 102 -12.22 18.20 27.04
N VAL A 103 -13.14 18.53 27.94
CA VAL A 103 -13.71 19.88 28.06
C VAL A 103 -12.60 20.84 28.51
N VAL A 104 -12.11 21.66 27.58
CA VAL A 104 -11.13 22.72 27.88
C VAL A 104 -11.88 23.96 28.36
N TYR A 105 -11.63 24.38 29.60
CA TYR A 105 -12.14 25.66 30.10
C TYR A 105 -11.23 26.80 29.63
N PRO A 106 -11.80 27.90 29.08
CA PRO A 106 -11.00 29.06 28.73
C PRO A 106 -10.43 29.70 29.99
N MET A 107 -9.10 29.79 30.08
CA MET A 107 -8.42 30.61 31.07
C MET A 107 -8.15 31.99 30.48
N GLU A 108 -8.60 33.03 31.18
CA GLU A 108 -8.26 34.42 30.88
C GLU A 108 -6.88 34.72 31.48
N TYR A 109 -5.86 34.83 30.64
CA TYR A 109 -4.53 35.24 31.10
C TYR A 109 -4.56 36.74 31.42
N GLY A 110 -4.45 37.09 32.71
CA GLY A 110 -4.31 38.47 33.15
C GLY A 110 -3.07 39.12 32.56
N ARG A 111 -3.19 40.34 32.03
CA ARG A 111 -2.10 41.13 31.42
C ARG A 111 -1.15 41.80 32.44
N GLN A 112 -0.93 41.22 33.61
CA GLN A 112 0.04 41.77 34.57
C GLN A 112 1.34 40.97 34.51
N MET A 113 2.34 41.53 33.82
CA MET A 113 3.71 41.02 33.75
C MET A 113 4.58 41.65 34.85
N ASP A 114 4.22 41.41 36.11
CA ASP A 114 5.10 41.72 37.24
C ASP A 114 6.01 40.51 37.49
N PHE A 115 7.21 40.52 36.92
CA PHE A 115 8.15 39.39 36.95
C PHE A 115 8.70 39.05 38.36
N ASP A 116 8.53 39.95 39.33
CA ASP A 116 9.00 39.75 40.71
C ASP A 116 7.98 39.02 41.59
N ARG A 117 6.69 39.01 41.21
CA ARG A 117 5.66 38.20 41.89
C ARG A 117 5.43 36.93 41.09
N GLY A 118 5.54 35.78 41.75
CA GLY A 118 5.25 34.48 41.13
C GLY A 118 3.87 34.45 40.46
N PHE A 119 3.71 33.62 39.44
CA PHE A 119 2.47 33.51 38.69
C PHE A 119 1.34 32.93 39.58
N GLN A 120 0.24 33.68 39.71
CA GLN A 120 -0.98 33.21 40.35
C GLN A 120 -1.94 32.71 39.28
N MET A 121 -2.19 31.40 39.27
CA MET A 121 -3.14 30.76 38.37
C MET A 121 -4.47 30.65 39.11
N GLU A 122 -5.36 31.61 38.91
CA GLU A 122 -6.73 31.57 39.46
C GLU A 122 -7.75 31.39 38.34
N GLY A 123 -8.67 30.46 38.53
CA GLY A 123 -9.83 30.32 37.66
C GLY A 123 -10.92 31.29 38.09
N ARG A 124 -11.74 31.77 37.15
CA ARG A 124 -12.80 32.76 37.37
C ARG A 124 -13.77 32.45 38.53
N ASN A 125 -13.90 31.18 38.93
CA ASN A 125 -14.73 30.71 40.03
C ASN A 125 -13.98 29.90 41.11
N SER A 126 -12.65 29.93 41.19
CA SER A 126 -11.88 29.09 42.13
C SER A 126 -11.85 29.67 43.54
N ARG A 127 -12.19 28.86 44.55
CA ARG A 127 -12.14 29.23 45.99
C ARG A 127 -10.76 29.08 46.65
N ALA A 128 -9.77 28.54 45.93
CA ALA A 128 -8.42 28.35 46.44
C ALA A 128 -7.40 28.61 45.33
N CYS A 129 -6.40 29.43 45.64
CA CYS A 129 -5.27 29.76 44.77
C CYS A 129 -4.08 28.86 45.11
N ALA A 130 -3.50 28.19 44.11
CA ALA A 130 -2.25 27.46 44.28
C ALA A 130 -1.09 28.35 43.82
N THR A 131 -0.29 28.85 44.76
CA THR A 131 0.94 29.61 44.46
C THR A 131 2.12 28.65 44.29
N ALA A 132 2.66 28.55 43.08
CA ALA A 132 3.93 27.85 42.85
C ALA A 132 5.10 28.82 43.04
N ARG A 133 5.99 28.54 44.01
CA ARG A 133 7.27 29.25 44.16
C ARG A 133 8.31 28.67 43.18
N ARG A 134 9.09 29.54 42.52
CA ARG A 134 10.19 29.12 41.65
C ARG A 134 11.39 28.64 42.47
N TYR A 135 11.97 27.50 42.09
CA TYR A 135 13.34 27.14 42.44
C TYR A 135 14.30 27.72 41.39
N PRO A 136 15.49 28.20 41.78
CA PRO A 136 16.43 28.80 40.83
C PRO A 136 16.98 27.75 39.86
N CYS A 137 16.97 28.09 38.57
CA CYS A 137 17.53 27.28 37.49
C CYS A 137 19.07 27.30 37.53
N VAL A 138 19.68 26.11 37.60
CA VAL A 138 21.14 25.93 37.56
C VAL A 138 21.63 26.17 36.12
N ARG A 139 22.52 27.15 35.92
CA ARG A 139 23.24 27.35 34.66
C ARG A 139 24.27 26.23 34.48
N VAL A 140 24.12 25.43 33.44
CA VAL A 140 25.18 24.53 32.97
C VAL A 140 26.18 25.37 32.18
N LEU A 141 27.37 25.58 32.75
CA LEU A 141 28.51 26.16 32.04
C LEU A 141 29.15 25.07 31.17
N GLY A 142 29.17 25.30 29.85
CA GLY A 142 29.84 24.43 28.88
C GLY A 142 31.36 24.41 29.08
N ARG A 143 31.96 23.26 28.77
CA ARG A 143 33.41 23.09 28.57
C ARG A 143 33.71 23.12 27.08
#